data_AF-A0A024UA20-F1
#
_entry.id   AF-A0A024UA20-F1
#
_cell.length_a   1.000
_cell.length_b   1.000
_cell.length_c   1.000
_cell.angle_alpha   90.00
_cell.angle_beta   90.00
_cell.angle_gamma   90.00
#
_symmetry.space_group_name_H-M   'P 1'
#
loop_
_entity.id
_entity.type
_entity.pdbx_description
1 polymer ?
#
loop_
_entity_poly.entity_id
_entity_poly.type
_entity_poly.pdbx_seq_one_letter_code
_entity_poly.pdbx_strand_id
1 'polypeptide(L)'
;MMVASAMKQLKIRYDAHVDRLLSATCPEDGEEDDVSSPVVVCESISKDAFRKWEDKHEGDLGRWEYVPLDAHFGRIEIDSLTTAVHAEAGGCLYSMILEQVLNIGGVRMVHTLKDRPSQTHDVGDRPQRADRTMSGRLSANTFPNVVIEICYLNGSWDALVAKLHRWLGPQTTVQVAIGVQVCTVRRRIIVLRRGDPPMEQVVDFDVESHAMIPPATFPSFPLHLIYHNGPLPAPLV
;
A
#
# COMPACT_ATOMS: atom_id res chain seq x y z
N MET A 1 31.67 -13.32 -8.16
CA MET A 1 31.46 -14.43 -7.19
C MET A 1 30.76 -14.00 -5.89
N MET A 2 31.06 -12.84 -5.30
CA MET A 2 30.45 -12.40 -4.02
C MET A 2 28.95 -12.08 -4.06
N VAL A 3 28.43 -11.47 -5.14
CA VAL A 3 27.01 -11.08 -5.24
C VAL A 3 26.07 -12.30 -5.26
N ALA A 4 26.43 -13.35 -6.00
CA ALA A 4 25.61 -14.57 -6.07
C ALA A 4 25.53 -15.29 -4.72
N SER A 5 26.61 -15.29 -3.95
CA SER A 5 26.65 -15.86 -2.59
C SER A 5 25.81 -15.04 -1.61
N ALA A 6 25.91 -13.71 -1.66
CA ALA A 6 25.10 -12.81 -0.84
C ALA A 6 23.60 -12.94 -1.13
N MET A 7 23.23 -13.01 -2.41
CA MET A 7 21.85 -13.23 -2.84
C MET A 7 21.31 -14.61 -2.40
N LYS A 8 22.16 -15.64 -2.40
CA LYS A 8 21.79 -16.97 -1.88
C LYS A 8 21.54 -16.95 -0.37
N GLN A 9 22.38 -16.26 0.40
CA GLN A 9 22.16 -16.11 1.84
C GLN A 9 20.91 -15.27 2.15
N LEU A 10 20.65 -14.23 1.37
CA LEU A 10 19.45 -13.41 1.50
C LEU A 10 18.18 -14.24 1.29
N LYS A 11 18.17 -15.12 0.28
CA LYS A 11 17.06 -16.06 0.05
C LYS A 11 16.85 -17.03 1.23
N ILE A 12 17.92 -17.58 1.80
CA ILE A 12 17.80 -18.50 2.96
C ILE A 12 17.18 -17.79 4.17
N ARG A 13 17.61 -16.55 4.46
CA ARG A 13 17.04 -15.76 5.56
C ARG A 13 15.58 -15.45 5.29
N TYR A 14 15.28 -15.03 4.07
CA TYR A 14 13.92 -14.79 3.62
C TYR A 14 13.02 -16.00 3.83
N ASP A 15 13.40 -17.18 3.32
CA ASP A 15 12.61 -18.41 3.45
C ASP A 15 12.35 -18.75 4.93
N ALA A 16 13.38 -18.66 5.78
CA ALA A 16 13.24 -18.88 7.23
C ALA A 16 12.31 -17.86 7.93
N HIS A 17 12.26 -16.63 7.43
CA HIS A 17 11.39 -15.59 7.95
C HIS A 17 9.94 -15.73 7.47
N VAL A 18 9.68 -16.26 6.27
CA VAL A 18 8.29 -16.51 5.84
C VAL A 18 7.65 -17.59 6.70
N ASP A 19 8.38 -18.64 7.09
CA ASP A 19 7.85 -19.69 7.98
C ASP A 19 7.36 -19.11 9.31
N ARG A 20 8.11 -18.13 9.86
CA ARG A 20 7.71 -17.41 11.07
C ARG A 20 6.49 -16.52 10.83
N LEU A 21 6.43 -15.80 9.72
CA LEU A 21 5.28 -14.96 9.35
C LEU A 21 4.00 -15.77 9.14
N LEU A 22 4.10 -16.98 8.59
CA LEU A 22 2.95 -17.89 8.42
C LEU A 22 2.34 -18.33 9.76
N SER A 23 3.09 -18.22 10.86
CA SER A 23 2.61 -18.52 12.22
C SER A 23 2.12 -17.28 12.98
N ALA A 24 2.26 -16.08 12.43
CA ALA A 24 1.90 -14.83 13.10
C ALA A 24 0.38 -14.60 13.09
N THR A 25 -0.15 -14.07 14.19
CA THR A 25 -1.55 -13.66 14.34
C THR A 25 -1.63 -12.16 14.66
N CYS A 26 -2.75 -11.52 14.32
CA CYS A 26 -2.97 -10.12 14.72
C CYS A 26 -2.93 -9.99 16.25
N PRO A 27 -2.23 -9.00 16.82
CA PRO A 27 -2.27 -8.74 18.25
C PRO A 27 -3.68 -8.38 18.72
N GLU A 28 -4.09 -8.86 19.90
CA GLU A 28 -5.30 -8.42 20.58
C GLU A 28 -5.00 -7.19 21.46
N ASP A 29 -5.95 -6.25 21.58
CA ASP A 29 -5.78 -5.04 22.39
C ASP A 29 -5.65 -5.43 23.88
N GLY A 30 -4.44 -5.36 24.41
CA GLY A 30 -4.07 -5.75 25.78
C GLY A 30 -2.62 -6.22 25.87
N GLU A 31 -2.04 -6.65 24.76
CA GLU A 31 -0.63 -6.94 24.63
C GLU A 31 0.11 -5.68 24.13
N GLU A 32 0.58 -4.85 25.07
CA GLU A 32 1.79 -4.03 24.84
C GLU A 32 2.94 -5.02 24.64
N ASP A 33 3.02 -5.67 23.48
CA ASP A 33 4.02 -6.70 23.31
C ASP A 33 4.65 -6.68 21.92
N ASP A 34 5.94 -6.97 21.97
CA ASP A 34 7.02 -6.88 20.98
C ASP A 34 6.76 -7.60 19.62
N VAL A 35 5.54 -8.07 19.40
CA VAL A 35 5.12 -9.01 18.34
C VAL A 35 4.76 -8.29 17.03
N SER A 36 4.41 -7.00 17.06
CA SER A 36 4.02 -6.21 15.88
C SER A 36 5.20 -5.54 15.15
N SER A 37 6.40 -6.10 15.28
CA SER A 37 7.59 -5.55 14.61
C SER A 37 7.78 -6.17 13.22
N PRO A 38 8.07 -5.37 12.18
CA PRO A 38 8.48 -5.88 10.87
C PRO A 38 9.63 -6.86 10.97
N VAL A 39 9.62 -7.90 10.12
CA VAL A 39 10.70 -8.89 10.10
C VAL A 39 11.84 -8.37 9.22
N VAL A 40 13.02 -8.14 9.81
CA VAL A 40 14.21 -7.71 9.07
C VAL A 40 14.85 -8.89 8.35
N VAL A 41 14.80 -8.88 7.02
CA VAL A 41 15.39 -9.90 6.15
C VAL A 41 16.87 -9.61 5.87
N CYS A 42 17.21 -8.32 5.78
CA CYS A 42 18.57 -7.86 5.54
C CYS A 42 18.85 -6.57 6.28
N GLU A 43 19.77 -6.60 7.26
CA GLU A 43 20.16 -5.44 8.08
C GLU A 43 20.83 -4.31 7.31
N SER A 44 21.45 -4.60 6.15
CA SER A 44 22.15 -3.59 5.37
C SER A 44 22.26 -3.99 3.90
N ILE A 45 21.68 -3.17 3.03
CA ILE A 45 21.71 -3.31 1.58
C ILE A 45 21.70 -1.92 0.93
N SER A 46 22.42 -1.75 -0.18
CA SER A 46 22.33 -0.53 -0.98
C SER A 46 21.06 -0.51 -1.82
N LYS A 47 20.57 0.67 -2.17
CA LYS A 47 19.37 0.84 -3.02
C LYS A 47 19.48 0.12 -4.38
N ASP A 48 20.65 0.14 -5.01
CA ASP A 48 20.88 -0.56 -6.28
C ASP A 48 20.91 -2.08 -6.13
N ALA A 49 21.47 -2.59 -5.04
CA ALA A 49 21.48 -4.02 -4.75
C ALA A 49 20.06 -4.51 -4.42
N PHE A 50 19.28 -3.69 -3.73
CA PHE A 50 17.88 -3.94 -3.45
C PHE A 50 17.04 -4.06 -4.73
N ARG A 51 17.17 -3.12 -5.68
CA ARG A 51 16.46 -3.22 -6.97
C ARG A 51 16.78 -4.49 -7.74
N LYS A 52 18.05 -4.89 -7.77
CA LYS A 52 18.47 -6.16 -8.40
C LYS A 52 17.89 -7.39 -7.69
N TRP A 53 17.72 -7.29 -6.37
CA TRP A 53 17.07 -8.35 -5.59
C TRP A 53 15.57 -8.40 -5.90
N GLU A 54 14.90 -7.24 -5.92
CA GLU A 54 13.51 -7.08 -6.30
C GLU A 54 13.23 -7.69 -7.69
N ASP A 55 13.98 -7.30 -8.72
CA ASP A 55 13.81 -7.80 -10.09
C ASP A 55 13.91 -9.33 -10.18
N LYS A 56 14.72 -9.95 -9.30
CA LYS A 56 14.93 -11.40 -9.28
C LYS A 56 13.84 -12.16 -8.52
N HIS A 57 13.18 -11.48 -7.60
CA HIS A 57 12.18 -12.05 -6.70
C HIS A 57 10.79 -11.43 -6.91
N GLU A 58 10.59 -10.75 -8.05
CA GLU A 58 9.32 -10.19 -8.44
C GLU A 58 8.28 -11.32 -8.55
N GLY A 59 7.27 -11.28 -7.69
CA GLY A 59 6.22 -12.30 -7.62
C GLY A 59 6.45 -13.42 -6.61
N ASP A 60 7.63 -13.54 -6.00
CA ASP A 60 7.90 -14.57 -4.98
C ASP A 60 7.18 -14.24 -3.65
N LEU A 61 7.26 -12.99 -3.17
CA LEU A 61 6.41 -12.43 -2.09
C LEU A 61 6.19 -10.92 -2.32
N GLY A 62 4.94 -10.48 -2.14
CA GLY A 62 4.49 -9.18 -2.66
C GLY A 62 4.78 -7.94 -1.81
N ARG A 63 5.34 -8.08 -0.60
CA ARG A 63 5.34 -7.00 0.41
C ARG A 63 6.61 -6.91 1.25
N TRP A 64 7.70 -6.56 0.58
CA TRP A 64 8.91 -6.07 1.24
C TRP A 64 8.85 -4.54 1.34
N GLU A 65 9.61 -3.96 2.26
CA GLU A 65 9.88 -2.53 2.35
C GLU A 65 11.38 -2.29 2.45
N TYR A 66 11.87 -1.29 1.71
CA TYR A 66 13.22 -0.75 1.93
C TYR A 66 13.13 0.37 2.96
N VAL A 67 13.77 0.16 4.11
CA VAL A 67 13.85 1.15 5.18
C VAL A 67 15.26 1.77 5.17
N PRO A 68 15.40 3.04 4.78
CA PRO A 68 16.67 3.76 4.81
C PRO A 68 17.23 3.80 6.24
N LEU A 69 18.53 3.50 6.36
CA LEU A 69 19.29 3.65 7.60
C LEU A 69 20.18 4.89 7.52
N ASP A 70 20.76 5.12 6.35
CA ASP A 70 21.54 6.31 6.02
C ASP A 70 21.40 6.66 4.52
N ALA A 71 22.23 7.60 4.04
CA ALA A 71 22.19 8.08 2.65
C ALA A 71 22.53 7.02 1.58
N HIS A 72 23.20 5.93 1.95
CA HIS A 72 23.72 4.92 1.03
C HIS A 72 23.12 3.54 1.26
N PHE A 73 22.71 3.23 2.49
CA PHE A 73 22.23 1.92 2.91
C PHE A 73 20.88 1.98 3.60
N GLY A 74 20.14 0.90 3.44
CA GLY A 74 18.91 0.62 4.15
C GLY A 74 18.85 -0.83 4.56
N ARG A 75 17.71 -1.25 5.10
CA ARG A 75 17.40 -2.63 5.41
C ARG A 75 16.13 -3.06 4.67
N ILE A 76 15.98 -4.37 4.52
CA ILE A 76 14.77 -4.97 3.96
C ILE A 76 13.91 -5.48 5.11
N GLU A 77 12.70 -4.98 5.20
CA GLU A 77 11.68 -5.41 6.15
C GLU A 77 10.51 -6.08 5.44
N ILE A 78 9.81 -6.97 6.15
CA ILE A 78 8.55 -7.57 5.73
C ILE A 78 7.56 -7.48 6.90
N ASP A 79 6.53 -6.66 6.72
CA ASP A 79 5.47 -6.48 7.72
C ASP A 79 4.47 -7.64 7.69
N SER A 80 4.10 -8.10 6.49
CA SER A 80 3.15 -9.20 6.33
C SER A 80 3.26 -9.85 4.95
N LEU A 81 2.91 -11.14 4.89
CA LEU A 81 2.68 -11.82 3.62
C LEU A 81 1.36 -11.36 3.02
N THR A 82 1.20 -11.45 1.70
CA THR A 82 -0.12 -11.30 1.07
C THR A 82 -1.01 -12.46 1.52
N THR A 83 -1.87 -12.21 2.50
CA THR A 83 -2.86 -13.17 3.00
C THR A 83 -4.15 -13.07 2.20
N ALA A 84 -5.05 -14.04 2.35
CA ALA A 84 -6.40 -13.94 1.79
C ALA A 84 -7.14 -12.70 2.31
N VAL A 85 -7.01 -12.38 3.60
CA VAL A 85 -7.60 -11.18 4.22
C VAL A 85 -7.07 -9.90 3.57
N HIS A 86 -5.77 -9.83 3.31
CA HIS A 86 -5.16 -8.69 2.64
C HIS A 86 -5.66 -8.52 1.20
N ALA A 87 -5.61 -9.61 0.42
CA ALA A 87 -6.04 -9.61 -0.96
C ALA A 87 -7.52 -9.24 -1.08
N GLU A 88 -8.35 -9.75 -0.18
CA GLU A 88 -9.78 -9.46 -0.09
C GLU A 88 -10.03 -7.99 0.26
N ALA A 89 -9.37 -7.46 1.30
CA ALA A 89 -9.54 -6.06 1.69
C ALA A 89 -9.16 -5.09 0.57
N GLY A 90 -7.99 -5.28 -0.05
CA GLY A 90 -7.55 -4.45 -1.18
C GLY A 90 -8.42 -4.62 -2.42
N GLY A 91 -8.85 -5.86 -2.72
CA GLY A 91 -9.71 -6.19 -3.85
C GLY A 91 -11.12 -5.61 -3.72
N CYS A 92 -11.73 -5.72 -2.53
CA CYS A 92 -13.03 -5.13 -2.22
C CYS A 92 -13.00 -3.60 -2.37
N LEU A 93 -12.01 -2.92 -1.77
CA LEU A 93 -11.91 -1.46 -1.87
C LEU A 93 -11.71 -0.97 -3.31
N TYR A 94 -10.82 -1.64 -4.05
CA TYR A 94 -10.63 -1.35 -5.47
C TYR A 94 -11.94 -1.52 -6.26
N SER A 95 -12.65 -2.63 -6.01
CA SER A 95 -13.91 -2.94 -6.69
C SER A 95 -15.01 -1.96 -6.34
N MET A 96 -15.09 -1.50 -5.08
CA MET A 96 -16.04 -0.47 -4.65
C MET A 96 -15.79 0.86 -5.39
N ILE A 97 -14.53 1.30 -5.50
CA ILE A 97 -14.20 2.53 -6.24
C ILE A 97 -14.51 2.36 -7.73
N LEU A 98 -14.17 1.20 -8.30
CA LEU A 98 -14.49 0.88 -9.69
C LEU A 98 -16.00 0.91 -9.93
N GLU A 99 -16.79 0.29 -9.07
CA GLU A 99 -18.25 0.28 -9.18
C GLU A 99 -18.83 1.70 -9.17
N GLN A 100 -18.34 2.61 -8.32
CA GLN A 100 -18.75 4.01 -8.34
C GLN A 100 -18.44 4.69 -9.69
N VAL A 101 -17.28 4.40 -10.29
CA VAL A 101 -16.91 4.90 -11.63
C VAL A 101 -17.83 4.32 -12.71
N LEU A 102 -18.15 3.03 -12.64
CA LEU A 102 -19.06 2.36 -13.57
C LEU A 102 -20.51 2.85 -13.44
N ASN A 103 -20.97 3.17 -12.23
CA ASN A 103 -22.32 3.66 -11.98
C ASN A 103 -22.56 5.04 -12.61
N ILE A 104 -21.51 5.84 -12.82
CA ILE A 104 -21.63 7.17 -13.44
C ILE A 104 -21.69 7.09 -14.97
N GLY A 105 -20.82 6.29 -15.60
CA GLY A 105 -20.66 6.28 -17.06
C GLY A 105 -20.92 4.93 -17.74
N GLY A 106 -21.44 3.95 -17.01
CA GLY A 106 -21.66 2.58 -17.45
C GLY A 106 -20.37 1.76 -17.60
N VAL A 107 -20.53 0.51 -18.06
CA VAL A 107 -19.43 -0.48 -18.22
C VAL A 107 -18.26 0.02 -19.06
N ARG A 108 -18.49 0.96 -19.99
CA ARG A 108 -17.43 1.51 -20.85
C ARG A 108 -16.37 2.30 -20.07
N MET A 109 -16.69 2.77 -18.87
CA MET A 109 -15.74 3.47 -17.99
C MET A 109 -14.59 2.57 -17.54
N VAL A 110 -14.73 1.24 -17.58
CA VAL A 110 -13.59 0.35 -17.30
C VAL A 110 -12.42 0.60 -18.28
N HIS A 111 -12.73 0.97 -19.53
CA HIS A 111 -11.72 1.23 -20.55
C HIS A 111 -11.02 2.58 -20.37
N THR A 112 -11.56 3.48 -19.54
CA THR A 112 -10.92 4.76 -19.22
C THR A 112 -9.91 4.62 -18.09
N LEU A 113 -9.82 3.45 -17.44
CA LEU A 113 -8.85 3.15 -16.40
C LEU A 113 -7.62 2.43 -16.94
N LYS A 114 -6.50 2.64 -16.24
CA LYS A 114 -5.21 2.01 -16.51
C LYS A 114 -5.16 0.65 -15.82
N ASP A 115 -5.10 -0.40 -16.62
CA ASP A 115 -4.81 -1.74 -16.13
C ASP A 115 -3.29 -1.93 -16.11
N ARG A 116 -2.69 -1.78 -14.92
CA ARG A 116 -1.27 -2.11 -14.70
C ARG A 116 -1.09 -2.73 -13.32
N PRO A 117 -0.17 -3.70 -13.18
CA PRO A 117 0.26 -4.16 -11.87
C PRO A 117 0.88 -2.98 -11.12
N SER A 118 0.72 -2.96 -9.78
CA SER A 118 1.39 -1.97 -8.94
C SER A 118 2.89 -2.05 -9.17
N GLN A 119 3.48 -0.92 -9.55
CA GLN A 119 4.91 -0.77 -9.78
C GLN A 119 5.58 -0.16 -8.55
N THR A 120 6.86 -0.47 -8.38
CA THR A 120 7.71 0.19 -7.39
C THR A 120 8.15 1.54 -7.92
N HIS A 121 8.04 2.56 -7.09
CA HIS A 121 8.43 3.92 -7.41
C HIS A 121 9.43 4.46 -6.39
N ASP A 122 10.34 5.33 -6.83
CA ASP A 122 11.12 6.12 -5.89
C ASP A 122 10.24 7.20 -5.26
N VAL A 123 10.07 7.13 -3.94
CA VAL A 123 9.29 8.07 -3.14
C VAL A 123 10.20 8.63 -2.06
N GLY A 124 10.76 9.81 -2.30
CA GLY A 124 11.73 10.41 -1.38
C GLY A 124 13.03 9.61 -1.34
N ASP A 125 13.37 9.14 -0.15
CA ASP A 125 14.61 8.42 0.17
C ASP A 125 14.56 6.92 -0.14
N ARG A 126 13.38 6.37 -0.49
CA ARG A 126 13.18 4.92 -0.61
C ARG A 126 12.37 4.50 -1.85
N PRO A 127 12.58 3.29 -2.37
CA PRO A 127 11.62 2.63 -3.23
C PRO A 127 10.38 2.22 -2.43
N GLN A 128 9.19 2.41 -3.00
CA GLN A 128 7.91 2.10 -2.38
C GLN A 128 6.95 1.52 -3.42
N ARG A 129 6.22 0.46 -3.03
CA ARG A 129 5.20 -0.19 -3.84
C ARG A 129 3.87 -0.17 -3.11
N ALA A 130 2.81 0.18 -3.82
CA ALA A 130 1.45 0.17 -3.30
C ALA A 130 0.78 -1.20 -3.53
N ASP A 131 -0.13 -1.59 -2.64
CA ASP A 131 -0.87 -2.85 -2.76
C ASP A 131 -1.82 -2.83 -3.97
N ARG A 132 -2.50 -1.71 -4.18
CA ARG A 132 -3.31 -1.44 -5.38
C ARG A 132 -3.15 0.00 -5.82
N THR A 133 -3.38 0.23 -7.11
CA THR A 133 -3.31 1.55 -7.72
C THR A 133 -4.46 1.77 -8.68
N MET A 134 -4.84 3.03 -8.88
CA MET A 134 -5.82 3.41 -9.90
C MET A 134 -5.45 4.74 -10.54
N SER A 135 -5.56 4.80 -11.87
CA SER A 135 -5.32 5.98 -12.69
C SER A 135 -6.17 5.94 -13.95
N GLY A 136 -6.45 7.12 -14.51
CA GLY A 136 -6.91 7.23 -15.88
C GLY A 136 -5.93 6.60 -16.87
N ARG A 137 -6.45 5.89 -17.87
CA ARG A 137 -5.67 5.18 -18.90
C ARG A 137 -4.68 6.09 -19.61
N LEU A 138 -5.10 7.32 -19.87
CA LEU A 138 -4.35 8.33 -20.60
C LEU A 138 -3.68 9.36 -19.69
N SER A 139 -3.66 9.14 -18.37
CA SER A 139 -2.94 10.01 -17.45
C SER A 139 -1.43 9.89 -17.68
N ALA A 140 -0.79 11.01 -18.01
CA ALA A 140 0.64 11.09 -18.31
C ALA A 140 1.49 11.19 -17.03
N ASN A 141 1.28 10.27 -16.08
CA ASN A 141 1.95 10.28 -14.78
C ASN A 141 2.91 9.08 -14.63
N THR A 142 4.08 9.35 -14.06
CA THR A 142 4.99 8.31 -13.54
C THR A 142 4.36 7.58 -12.37
N PHE A 143 3.72 8.31 -11.46
CA PHE A 143 3.03 7.78 -10.28
C PHE A 143 1.55 7.50 -10.56
N PRO A 144 0.94 6.53 -9.86
CA PRO A 144 -0.52 6.38 -9.89
C PRO A 144 -1.22 7.60 -9.28
N ASN A 145 -2.48 7.81 -9.62
CA ASN A 145 -3.29 8.92 -9.11
C ASN A 145 -3.92 8.58 -7.77
N VAL A 146 -4.32 7.31 -7.60
CA VAL A 146 -4.83 6.75 -6.34
C VAL A 146 -3.97 5.56 -5.96
N VAL A 147 -3.55 5.50 -4.70
CA VAL A 147 -2.88 4.34 -4.09
C VAL A 147 -3.74 3.80 -2.96
N ILE A 148 -3.74 2.48 -2.80
CA ILE A 148 -4.38 1.79 -1.69
C ILE A 148 -3.31 0.94 -1.02
N GLU A 149 -3.20 1.06 0.29
CA GLU A 149 -2.27 0.35 1.16
C GLU A 149 -3.07 -0.34 2.26
N ILE A 150 -2.74 -1.59 2.56
CA ILE A 150 -3.43 -2.38 3.55
C ILE A 150 -2.43 -2.86 4.60
N CYS A 151 -2.68 -2.47 5.84
CA CYS A 151 -1.95 -2.88 7.02
C CYS A 151 -2.66 -4.08 7.68
N TYR A 152 -1.92 -5.17 7.90
CA TYR A 152 -2.42 -6.43 8.48
C TYR A 152 -1.28 -7.12 9.26
N LEU A 153 -1.61 -7.97 10.25
CA LEU A 153 -0.66 -8.69 11.11
C LEU A 153 0.35 -7.77 11.80
N ASN A 154 1.64 -7.86 11.44
CA ASN A 154 2.72 -7.10 12.08
C ASN A 154 2.86 -5.68 11.51
N GLY A 155 1.94 -5.26 10.65
CA GLY A 155 1.88 -3.89 10.18
C GLY A 155 1.43 -2.94 11.30
N SER A 156 2.12 -1.81 11.40
CA SER A 156 1.76 -0.72 12.31
C SER A 156 0.84 0.31 11.61
N TRP A 157 -0.11 0.87 12.35
CA TRP A 157 -0.92 2.00 11.88
C TRP A 157 -0.05 3.21 11.53
N ASP A 158 0.91 3.55 12.39
CA ASP A 158 1.77 4.71 12.20
C ASP A 158 2.71 4.53 11.00
N ALA A 159 3.21 3.30 10.80
CA ALA A 159 3.99 2.95 9.61
C ALA A 159 3.17 3.12 8.32
N LEU A 160 1.91 2.64 8.33
CA LEU A 160 0.96 2.84 7.24
C LEU A 160 0.73 4.33 6.97
N VAL A 161 0.39 5.12 8.00
CA VAL A 161 0.13 6.56 7.85
C VAL A 161 1.36 7.29 7.29
N ALA A 162 2.55 6.99 7.82
CA ALA A 162 3.80 7.54 7.30
C ALA A 162 4.01 7.18 5.82
N LYS A 163 3.66 5.94 5.42
CA LYS A 163 3.70 5.49 4.01
C LYS A 163 2.77 6.30 3.10
N LEU A 164 1.56 6.58 3.56
CA LEU A 164 0.60 7.39 2.80
C LEU A 164 1.03 8.85 2.66
N HIS A 165 1.59 9.45 3.72
CA HIS A 165 2.16 10.80 3.63
C HIS A 165 3.34 10.87 2.66
N ARG A 166 4.20 9.84 2.63
CA ARG A 166 5.25 9.73 1.62
C ARG A 166 4.66 9.71 0.21
N TRP A 167 3.60 8.93 -0.01
CA TRP A 167 2.91 8.92 -1.30
C TRP A 167 2.35 10.29 -1.69
N LEU A 168 1.92 11.13 -0.75
CA LEU A 168 1.46 12.49 -1.01
C LEU A 168 2.58 13.56 -0.96
N GLY A 169 3.84 13.15 -0.81
CA GLY A 169 4.97 14.05 -0.75
C GLY A 169 5.12 14.94 -1.99
N PRO A 170 5.96 15.98 -1.91
CA PRO A 170 6.16 16.94 -3.00
C PRO A 170 6.82 16.33 -4.25
N GLN A 171 7.46 15.15 -4.11
CA GLN A 171 8.17 14.48 -5.20
C GLN A 171 7.28 13.53 -6.02
N THR A 172 6.01 13.37 -5.63
CA THR A 172 5.06 12.46 -6.29
C THR A 172 3.90 13.24 -6.89
N THR A 173 3.11 12.60 -7.77
CA THR A 173 1.88 13.17 -8.34
C THR A 173 0.60 12.47 -7.86
N VAL A 174 0.71 11.56 -6.88
CA VAL A 174 -0.44 10.86 -6.29
C VAL A 174 -1.42 11.87 -5.71
N GLN A 175 -2.70 11.77 -6.06
CA GLN A 175 -3.76 12.66 -5.60
C GLN A 175 -4.46 12.14 -4.36
N VAL A 176 -4.58 10.82 -4.23
CA VAL A 176 -5.30 10.18 -3.12
C VAL A 176 -4.51 8.98 -2.63
N ALA A 177 -4.32 8.89 -1.32
CA ALA A 177 -3.72 7.74 -0.67
C ALA A 177 -4.71 7.18 0.36
N ILE A 178 -5.07 5.90 0.21
CA ILE A 178 -6.04 5.22 1.04
C ILE A 178 -5.30 4.16 1.85
N GLY A 179 -5.43 4.22 3.17
CA GLY A 179 -4.90 3.22 4.08
C GLY A 179 -6.02 2.47 4.76
N VAL A 180 -5.89 1.15 4.86
CA VAL A 180 -6.80 0.34 5.67
C VAL A 180 -6.01 -0.54 6.60
N GLN A 181 -6.28 -0.45 7.89
CA GLN A 181 -5.83 -1.42 8.86
C GLN A 181 -6.94 -2.41 9.12
N VAL A 182 -6.62 -3.68 8.91
CA VAL A 182 -7.51 -4.79 9.20
C VAL A 182 -6.97 -5.45 10.46
N CYS A 183 -7.67 -5.34 11.58
CA CYS A 183 -7.42 -6.20 12.75
C CYS A 183 -8.71 -6.92 13.14
N THR A 184 -8.58 -7.92 14.00
CA THR A 184 -9.70 -8.73 14.52
C THR A 184 -10.64 -7.90 15.38
N VAL A 185 -10.10 -6.95 16.14
CA VAL A 185 -10.84 -6.12 17.10
C VAL A 185 -11.20 -4.74 16.55
N ARG A 186 -10.30 -4.12 15.78
CA ARG A 186 -10.48 -2.78 15.22
C ARG A 186 -10.13 -2.78 13.75
N ARG A 187 -10.95 -2.12 12.95
CA ARG A 187 -10.57 -1.75 11.58
C ARG A 187 -10.49 -0.25 11.52
N ARG A 188 -9.57 0.27 10.72
CA ARG A 188 -9.42 1.71 10.54
C ARG A 188 -9.21 2.00 9.07
N ILE A 189 -9.87 3.04 8.57
CA ILE A 189 -9.69 3.53 7.20
C ILE A 189 -9.26 4.98 7.27
N ILE A 190 -8.22 5.32 6.52
CA ILE A 190 -7.76 6.68 6.30
C ILE A 190 -7.80 7.00 4.80
N VAL A 191 -8.33 8.16 4.44
CA VAL A 191 -8.23 8.73 3.09
C VAL A 191 -7.50 10.05 3.21
N LEU A 192 -6.29 10.09 2.67
CA LEU A 192 -5.53 11.32 2.48
C LEU A 192 -5.73 11.82 1.06
N ARG A 193 -6.02 13.12 0.91
CA ARG A 193 -6.09 13.81 -0.39
C ARG A 193 -5.02 14.87 -0.48
N ARG A 194 -4.38 14.97 -1.63
CA ARG A 194 -3.40 16.02 -1.92
C ARG A 194 -4.04 17.40 -1.74
N GLY A 195 -3.32 18.26 -1.03
CA GLY A 195 -3.66 19.64 -0.69
C GLY A 195 -2.48 20.25 0.06
N ASP A 196 -2.58 21.52 0.43
CA ASP A 196 -1.60 22.19 1.27
C ASP A 196 -2.30 22.88 2.46
N PRO A 197 -2.39 22.23 3.65
CA PRO A 197 -1.93 20.86 3.95
C PRO A 197 -2.82 19.76 3.32
N PRO A 198 -2.38 18.48 3.30
CA PRO A 198 -3.22 17.36 2.87
C PRO A 198 -4.51 17.27 3.69
N MET A 199 -5.62 16.93 3.03
CA MET A 199 -6.88 16.68 3.73
C MET A 199 -6.94 15.24 4.20
N GLU A 200 -7.17 15.05 5.50
CA GLU A 200 -7.21 13.75 6.15
C GLU A 200 -8.61 13.42 6.66
N GLN A 201 -9.08 12.21 6.38
CA GLN A 201 -10.33 11.65 6.90
C GLN A 201 -10.03 10.26 7.45
N VAL A 202 -10.21 10.07 8.76
CA VAL A 202 -9.99 8.79 9.45
C VAL A 202 -11.31 8.32 10.05
N VAL A 203 -11.60 7.03 9.90
CA VAL A 203 -12.74 6.37 10.55
C VAL A 203 -12.29 5.08 11.19
N ASP A 204 -12.69 4.92 12.45
CA ASP A 204 -12.53 3.72 13.24
C ASP A 204 -13.79 2.88 13.23
N PHE A 205 -13.60 1.56 13.15
CA PHE A 205 -14.64 0.55 13.17
C PHE A 205 -14.33 -0.39 14.32
N ASP A 206 -15.22 -0.41 15.31
CA ASP A 206 -15.22 -1.45 16.31
C ASP A 206 -15.96 -2.68 15.75
N VAL A 207 -15.25 -3.79 15.60
CA VAL A 207 -15.77 -5.02 15.02
C VAL A 207 -16.90 -5.61 15.88
N GLU A 208 -16.88 -5.39 17.20
CA GLU A 208 -17.89 -5.91 18.13
C GLU A 208 -19.18 -5.10 18.11
N SER A 209 -19.08 -3.80 17.79
CA SER A 209 -20.23 -2.89 17.86
C SER A 209 -21.35 -3.25 16.87
N HIS A 210 -21.04 -4.00 15.79
CA HIS A 210 -21.91 -4.26 14.64
C HIS A 210 -22.62 -3.00 14.09
N ALA A 211 -22.14 -1.81 14.44
CA ALA A 211 -22.80 -0.56 14.14
C ALA A 211 -22.58 -0.23 12.67
N MET A 212 -23.67 0.01 11.95
CA MET A 212 -23.59 0.51 10.58
C MET A 212 -23.06 1.94 10.60
N ILE A 213 -21.88 2.16 10.01
CA ILE A 213 -21.33 3.51 9.86
C ILE A 213 -22.18 4.27 8.83
N PRO A 214 -22.70 5.46 9.19
CA PRO A 214 -23.44 6.28 8.24
C PRO A 214 -22.62 6.56 6.97
N PRO A 215 -23.21 6.50 5.76
CA PRO A 215 -22.48 6.78 4.52
C PRO A 215 -21.80 8.16 4.52
N ALA A 216 -22.42 9.15 5.15
CA ALA A 216 -21.92 10.52 5.23
C ALA A 216 -20.66 10.68 6.10
N THR A 217 -20.40 9.73 7.00
CA THR A 217 -19.20 9.74 7.85
C THR A 217 -18.08 8.88 7.26
N PHE A 218 -18.35 8.14 6.18
CA PHE A 218 -17.35 7.30 5.55
C PHE A 218 -16.33 8.16 4.76
N PRO A 219 -15.01 7.87 4.83
CA PRO A 219 -14.02 8.64 4.11
C PRO A 219 -14.28 8.64 2.60
N SER A 220 -14.21 9.82 1.97
CA SER A 220 -14.50 9.95 0.53
C SER A 220 -13.53 10.88 -0.20
N PHE A 221 -13.48 10.75 -1.53
CA PHE A 221 -12.73 11.64 -2.41
C PHE A 221 -13.44 11.83 -3.76
N PRO A 222 -13.23 12.97 -4.46
CA PRO A 222 -13.79 13.19 -5.78
C PRO A 222 -13.21 12.24 -6.84
N LEU A 223 -14.07 11.52 -7.57
CA LEU A 223 -13.63 10.52 -8.56
C LEU A 223 -12.82 11.09 -9.73
N HIS A 224 -13.00 12.38 -10.07
CA HIS A 224 -12.20 13.02 -11.12
C HIS A 224 -10.69 13.01 -10.81
N LEU A 225 -10.29 12.90 -9.54
CA LEU A 225 -8.88 12.81 -9.12
C LEU A 225 -8.18 11.56 -9.68
N ILE A 226 -8.91 10.48 -9.97
CA ILE A 226 -8.37 9.29 -10.65
C ILE A 226 -7.78 9.65 -12.03
N TYR A 227 -8.33 10.67 -12.68
CA TYR A 227 -7.98 11.09 -14.04
C TYR A 227 -7.03 12.28 -14.07
N HIS A 228 -6.50 12.73 -12.92
CA HIS A 228 -5.63 13.90 -12.86
C HIS A 228 -4.41 13.76 -13.80
N ASN A 229 -4.07 14.86 -14.49
CA ASN A 229 -3.12 14.93 -15.62
C ASN A 229 -3.48 14.03 -16.81
N GLY A 230 -4.76 13.75 -17.01
CA GLY A 230 -5.29 13.04 -18.16
C GLY A 230 -6.65 13.62 -18.59
N PRO A 231 -7.20 13.15 -19.72
CA PRO A 231 -8.54 13.52 -20.13
C PRO A 231 -9.57 12.97 -19.14
N LEU A 232 -10.43 13.86 -18.64
CA LEU A 232 -11.57 13.50 -17.82
C LEU A 232 -12.67 12.91 -18.72
N PRO A 233 -13.17 11.69 -18.46
CA PRO A 233 -14.29 11.14 -19.21
C PRO A 233 -15.52 12.04 -19.09
N ALA A 234 -16.25 12.24 -20.18
CA ALA A 234 -17.43 13.10 -20.21
C ALA A 234 -18.46 12.85 -19.09
N PRO A 235 -18.71 11.60 -18.64
CA PRO A 235 -19.61 11.35 -17.51
C PRO A 235 -19.12 11.90 -16.15
N LEU A 236 -17.84 12.25 -16.02
CA LEU A 236 -17.23 12.75 -14.79
C LEU A 236 -16.93 14.27 -14.83
N VAL A 237 -17.32 14.96 -15.92
CA VAL A 237 -17.18 16.41 -16.10
C VAL A 237 -18.22 17.15 -15.26
#